data_AF-A0A7W1QTY5-F1
#
_entry.id   AF-A0A7W1QTY5-F1
#
_cell.length_a   1.000
_cell.length_b   1.000
_cell.length_c   1.000
_cell.angle_alpha   90.00
_cell.angle_beta   90.00
_cell.angle_gamma   90.00
#
_symmetry.space_group_name_H-M   'P 1'
#
loop_
_entity.id
_entity.type
_entity.pdbx_description
1 polymer ?
#
loop_
_entity_poly.entity_id
_entity_poly.type
_entity_poly.pdbx_seq_one_letter_code
_entity_poly.pdbx_strand_id
1 'polypeptide(L)'
;MSVQANNTEAVAATATNPCLDVAAYLDGELDAHDDTRFEQHTKTCAICATALNEQRRLLCVLDVAFGDAQSQMQLPANFTEVVKARAQSDMSSVRRGAERRRAALLCAGLVALSFALLGWQAWDAMFAPLRAVAGVVATLFDMAAHTVGEAFAGIALMLRVLGGQMLNEPGALSASTYIILALAVVLLFRLIGSYHRTPRLPH
;
A
#
# COMPACT_ATOMS: atom_id res chain seq x y z
N MET A 1 -10.09 17.72 34.89
CA MET A 1 -9.37 18.40 33.79
C MET A 1 -8.99 17.34 32.77
N SER A 2 -9.89 17.06 31.83
CA SER A 2 -9.79 15.99 30.84
C SER A 2 -10.26 16.56 29.50
N VAL A 3 -9.31 16.87 28.63
CA VAL A 3 -9.54 17.51 27.34
C VAL A 3 -8.93 16.63 26.25
N GLN A 4 -9.84 16.06 25.45
CA GLN A 4 -9.71 15.67 24.04
C GLN A 4 -8.71 14.58 23.64
N ALA A 5 -9.20 13.34 23.72
CA ALA A 5 -8.90 12.30 22.73
C ALA A 5 -10.16 12.09 21.88
N ASN A 6 -10.30 12.75 20.72
CA ASN A 6 -11.37 12.40 19.76
C ASN A 6 -11.20 12.90 18.31
N ASN A 7 -9.97 13.00 17.77
CA ASN A 7 -9.75 13.61 16.44
C ASN A 7 -9.23 12.65 15.34
N THR A 8 -9.32 11.32 15.49
CA THR A 8 -8.75 10.37 14.52
C THR A 8 -9.75 9.57 13.69
N GLU A 9 -11.05 9.89 13.77
CA GLU A 9 -12.10 9.27 12.91
C GLU A 9 -12.70 10.25 11.89
N ALA A 10 -12.14 11.45 11.72
CA ALA A 10 -12.78 12.56 11.00
C ALA A 10 -12.58 12.62 9.46
N VAL A 11 -12.09 11.55 8.80
CA VAL A 11 -11.88 11.57 7.32
C VAL A 11 -12.59 10.43 6.57
N ALA A 12 -13.19 9.45 7.27
CA ALA A 12 -13.83 8.29 6.62
C ALA A 12 -15.37 8.27 6.71
N ALA A 13 -15.98 9.27 7.34
CA ALA A 13 -17.43 9.39 7.44
C ALA A 13 -17.83 10.86 7.50
N THR A 14 -17.54 11.61 6.43
CA THR A 14 -18.39 12.76 6.12
C THR A 14 -19.78 12.18 5.87
N ALA A 15 -20.63 12.26 6.90
CA ALA A 15 -22.06 12.36 6.70
C ALA A 15 -22.28 13.58 5.79
N THR A 16 -22.17 13.32 4.49
CA THR A 16 -22.25 14.32 3.42
C THR A 16 -23.63 14.91 3.52
N ASN A 17 -23.65 16.17 3.94
CA ASN A 17 -24.84 16.98 3.85
C ASN A 17 -25.09 17.14 2.35
N PRO A 18 -26.17 16.57 1.77
CA PRO A 18 -26.33 16.49 0.32
C PRO A 18 -26.35 17.86 -0.39
N CYS A 19 -26.48 18.94 0.38
CA CYS A 19 -26.40 20.30 -0.14
C CYS A 19 -24.99 20.89 -0.22
N LEU A 20 -23.92 20.19 0.18
CA LEU A 20 -22.55 20.62 -0.07
C LEU A 20 -22.02 20.22 -1.47
N ASP A 21 -22.71 19.31 -2.16
CA ASP A 21 -22.16 18.59 -3.33
C ASP A 21 -22.61 19.16 -4.69
N VAL A 22 -23.26 20.34 -4.71
CA VAL A 22 -23.79 20.95 -5.96
C VAL A 22 -22.67 21.25 -6.97
N ALA A 23 -21.51 21.74 -6.50
CA ALA A 23 -20.37 22.02 -7.36
C ALA A 23 -19.75 20.74 -7.92
N ALA A 24 -19.53 19.73 -7.06
CA ALA A 24 -19.00 18.43 -7.47
C ALA A 24 -19.91 17.72 -8.50
N TYR A 25 -21.24 17.88 -8.37
CA TYR A 25 -22.21 17.40 -9.37
C TYR A 25 -22.10 18.13 -10.72
N LEU A 26 -21.88 19.45 -10.72
CA LEU A 26 -21.73 20.22 -11.95
C LEU A 26 -20.41 19.96 -12.66
N ASP A 27 -19.34 19.72 -11.89
CA ASP A 27 -18.00 19.43 -12.42
C ASP A 27 -17.85 17.95 -12.85
N GLY A 28 -18.83 17.10 -12.51
CA GLY A 28 -18.82 15.66 -12.81
C GLY A 28 -17.81 14.88 -11.97
N GLU A 29 -17.49 15.39 -10.77
CA GLU A 29 -16.53 14.77 -9.84
C GLU A 29 -17.18 13.73 -8.92
N LEU A 30 -18.52 13.65 -8.90
CA LEU A 30 -19.25 12.64 -8.16
C LEU A 30 -19.15 11.28 -8.85
N ASP A 31 -19.12 10.21 -8.05
CA ASP A 31 -19.24 8.86 -8.58
C ASP A 31 -20.70 8.54 -8.95
N ALA A 32 -20.90 7.45 -9.69
CA ALA A 32 -22.22 7.07 -10.19
C ALA A 32 -23.25 6.81 -9.07
N HIS A 33 -22.81 6.45 -7.86
CA HIS A 33 -23.71 6.22 -6.74
C HIS A 33 -24.16 7.55 -6.14
N ASP A 34 -23.21 8.44 -5.88
CA ASP A 34 -23.50 9.76 -5.30
C ASP A 34 -24.27 10.68 -6.27
N ASP A 35 -24.05 10.55 -7.58
CA ASP A 35 -24.86 11.22 -8.60
C ASP A 35 -26.35 10.87 -8.46
N THR A 36 -26.68 9.57 -8.41
CA THR A 36 -28.08 9.13 -8.29
C THR A 36 -28.72 9.59 -6.98
N ARG A 37 -27.94 9.61 -5.90
CA ARG A 37 -28.38 10.08 -4.58
C ARG A 37 -28.63 11.59 -4.59
N PHE A 38 -27.77 12.38 -5.21
CA PHE A 38 -27.92 13.82 -5.35
C PHE A 38 -29.14 14.17 -6.24
N GLU A 39 -29.35 13.45 -7.34
CA GLU A 39 -30.55 13.60 -8.18
C GLU A 39 -31.85 13.27 -7.43
N GLN A 40 -31.82 12.25 -6.58
CA GLN A 40 -32.98 11.93 -5.75
C GLN A 40 -33.21 13.01 -4.68
N HIS A 41 -32.13 13.54 -4.09
CA HIS A 41 -32.20 14.61 -3.10
C HIS A 41 -32.78 15.90 -3.69
N THR A 42 -32.29 16.36 -4.85
CA THR A 42 -32.76 17.59 -5.51
C THR A 42 -34.24 17.54 -5.90
N LYS A 43 -34.82 16.36 -6.15
CA LYS A 43 -36.27 16.20 -6.35
C LYS A 43 -37.10 16.51 -5.11
N THR A 44 -36.51 16.37 -3.92
CA THR A 44 -37.17 16.56 -2.61
C THR A 44 -36.79 17.86 -1.90
N CYS A 45 -35.61 18.41 -2.21
CA CYS A 45 -35.06 19.58 -1.54
C CYS A 45 -35.07 20.80 -2.48
N ALA A 46 -36.04 21.69 -2.28
CA ALA A 46 -36.18 22.90 -3.09
C ALA A 46 -34.94 23.81 -3.04
N ILE A 47 -34.27 23.92 -1.89
CA ILE A 47 -33.08 24.75 -1.70
C ILE A 47 -31.91 24.26 -2.57
N CYS A 48 -31.66 22.95 -2.54
CA CYS A 48 -30.64 22.31 -3.35
C CYS A 48 -30.97 22.41 -4.86
N ALA A 49 -32.25 22.28 -5.24
CA ALA A 49 -32.69 22.46 -6.62
C ALA A 49 -32.52 23.92 -7.12
N THR A 50 -32.82 24.91 -6.28
CA THR A 50 -32.62 26.33 -6.63
C THR A 50 -31.14 26.64 -6.78
N ALA A 51 -30.29 26.16 -5.87
CA ALA A 51 -28.83 26.36 -5.94
C ALA A 51 -28.24 25.75 -7.23
N LEU A 52 -28.67 24.54 -7.60
CA LEU A 52 -28.25 23.89 -8.84
C LEU A 52 -28.66 24.71 -10.08
N ASN A 53 -29.89 25.22 -10.10
CA ASN A 53 -30.39 26.02 -11.22
C ASN A 53 -29.68 27.38 -11.33
N GLU A 54 -29.35 28.02 -10.20
CA GLU A 54 -28.58 29.27 -10.19
C GLU A 54 -27.18 29.07 -10.77
N GLN A 55 -26.47 28.02 -10.36
CA GLN A 55 -25.14 27.70 -10.89
C GLN A 55 -25.19 27.32 -12.38
N ARG A 56 -26.18 26.52 -12.81
CA ARG A 56 -26.39 26.23 -14.25
C ARG A 56 -26.69 27.49 -15.06
N ARG A 57 -27.46 28.42 -14.50
CA ARG A 57 -27.75 29.70 -15.16
C ARG A 57 -26.48 30.53 -15.32
N LEU A 58 -25.61 30.57 -14.31
CA LEU A 58 -24.32 31.24 -14.41
C LEU A 58 -23.45 30.61 -15.52
N LEU A 59 -23.37 29.28 -15.57
CA LEU A 59 -22.62 28.58 -16.63
C LEU A 59 -23.19 28.89 -18.02
N CYS A 60 -24.50 28.93 -18.18
CA CYS A 60 -25.14 29.30 -19.44
C CYS A 60 -24.84 30.76 -19.84
N VAL A 61 -24.85 31.70 -18.88
CA VAL A 61 -24.48 33.11 -19.13
C VAL A 61 -23.01 33.21 -19.54
N LEU A 62 -22.11 32.46 -18.90
CA LEU A 62 -20.71 32.39 -19.30
C LEU A 62 -20.55 31.80 -20.69
N ASP A 63 -21.25 30.71 -21.00
CA ASP A 63 -21.22 30.08 -22.33
C ASP A 63 -21.68 31.03 -23.43
N VAL A 64 -22.73 31.81 -23.20
CA VAL A 64 -23.16 32.86 -24.15
C VAL A 64 -22.13 33.99 -24.24
N ALA A 65 -21.61 34.48 -23.11
CA ALA A 65 -20.63 35.56 -23.09
C ALA A 65 -19.31 35.17 -23.77
N PHE A 66 -18.91 33.90 -23.69
CA PHE A 66 -17.73 33.38 -24.36
C PHE A 66 -18.00 32.83 -25.76
N GLY A 67 -19.24 32.44 -26.08
CA GLY A 67 -19.64 31.92 -27.39
C GLY A 67 -19.44 32.94 -28.50
N ASP A 68 -19.74 34.22 -28.23
CA ASP A 68 -19.45 35.32 -29.15
C ASP A 68 -17.94 35.50 -29.37
N ALA A 69 -17.12 35.33 -28.33
CA ALA A 69 -15.66 35.35 -28.44
C ALA A 69 -15.12 34.11 -29.18
N GLN A 70 -15.77 32.96 -29.05
CA GLN A 70 -15.41 31.71 -29.72
C GLN A 70 -15.69 31.77 -31.23
N SER A 71 -16.76 32.47 -31.64
CA SER A 71 -17.08 32.69 -33.06
C SER A 71 -16.02 33.51 -33.80
N GLN A 72 -15.25 34.35 -33.09
CA GLN A 72 -14.13 35.12 -33.64
C GLN A 72 -12.82 34.33 -33.64
N MET A 73 -12.74 33.25 -32.86
CA MET A 73 -11.58 32.38 -32.81
C MET A 73 -11.67 31.37 -33.95
N GLN A 74 -11.16 31.74 -35.13
CA GLN A 74 -11.04 30.80 -36.25
C GLN A 74 -10.10 29.66 -35.85
N LEU A 75 -10.68 28.54 -35.43
CA LEU A 75 -9.93 27.32 -35.15
C LEU A 75 -9.34 26.81 -36.47
N PRO A 76 -8.02 26.58 -36.54
CA PRO A 76 -7.41 25.94 -37.70
C PRO A 76 -8.09 24.59 -37.97
N ALA A 77 -8.31 24.23 -39.23
CA ALA A 77 -8.98 22.98 -39.60
C ALA A 77 -8.30 21.72 -39.02
N ASN A 78 -6.99 21.82 -38.72
CA ASN A 78 -6.18 20.78 -38.12
C ASN A 78 -6.09 20.87 -36.58
N PHE A 79 -6.82 21.77 -35.91
CA PHE A 79 -6.74 21.92 -34.45
C PHE A 79 -7.09 20.63 -33.72
N THR A 80 -8.15 19.95 -34.14
CA THR A 80 -8.56 18.67 -33.56
C THR A 80 -7.50 17.58 -33.77
N GLU A 81 -6.86 17.52 -34.93
CA GLU A 81 -5.75 16.60 -35.19
C GLU A 81 -4.52 16.93 -34.34
N VAL A 82 -4.16 18.21 -34.25
CA VAL A 82 -3.01 18.67 -33.46
C VAL A 82 -3.25 18.43 -31.97
N VAL A 83 -4.43 18.75 -31.45
CA VAL A 83 -4.78 18.50 -30.04
C VAL A 83 -4.85 17.00 -29.76
N LYS A 84 -5.42 16.19 -30.66
CA LYS A 84 -5.47 14.74 -30.50
C LYS A 84 -4.07 14.13 -30.51
N ALA A 85 -3.23 14.51 -31.47
CA ALA A 85 -1.85 14.04 -31.56
C ALA A 85 -1.03 14.48 -30.33
N ARG A 86 -1.23 15.73 -29.88
CA ARG A 86 -0.55 16.26 -28.69
C ARG A 86 -1.01 15.56 -27.43
N ALA A 87 -2.32 15.41 -27.20
CA ALA A 87 -2.88 14.68 -26.06
C ALA A 87 -2.38 13.22 -26.03
N GLN A 88 -2.37 12.53 -27.18
CA GLN A 88 -1.82 11.17 -27.28
C GLN A 88 -0.31 11.12 -26.99
N SER A 89 0.45 12.11 -27.45
CA SER A 89 1.89 12.17 -27.20
C SER A 89 2.22 12.60 -25.77
N ASP A 90 1.42 13.47 -25.16
CA ASP A 90 1.69 14.05 -23.86
C ASP A 90 1.32 13.08 -22.73
N MET A 91 0.31 12.23 -22.94
CA MET A 91 0.06 11.11 -22.03
C MET A 91 1.17 10.03 -22.08
N SER A 92 2.00 10.01 -23.13
CA SER A 92 3.17 9.13 -23.20
C SER A 92 4.39 9.68 -22.44
N SER A 93 4.43 10.99 -22.15
CA SER A 93 5.54 11.64 -21.42
C SER A 93 5.59 11.18 -19.95
N VAL A 94 4.43 10.88 -19.36
CA VAL A 94 4.29 10.27 -18.01
C VAL A 94 5.04 8.92 -17.88
N ARG A 95 5.42 8.29 -19.01
CA ARG A 95 6.13 7.01 -19.05
C ARG A 95 7.65 7.14 -19.23
N ARG A 96 8.24 8.33 -19.20
CA ARG A 96 9.72 8.48 -19.16
C ARG A 96 10.24 8.29 -17.73
N GLY A 97 11.07 7.28 -17.54
CA GLY A 97 11.72 6.99 -16.24
C GLY A 97 12.55 8.15 -15.67
N ALA A 98 13.00 9.08 -16.52
CA ALA A 98 13.69 10.29 -16.10
C ALA A 98 12.76 11.30 -15.39
N GLU A 99 11.49 11.42 -15.80
CA GLU A 99 10.48 12.26 -15.15
C GLU A 99 10.03 11.65 -13.83
N ARG A 100 9.89 10.32 -13.75
CA ARG A 100 9.62 9.62 -12.49
C ARG A 100 10.70 9.88 -11.43
N ARG A 101 11.98 9.94 -11.84
CA ARG A 101 13.06 10.29 -10.91
C ARG A 101 12.98 11.73 -10.41
N ARG A 102 12.62 12.68 -11.28
CA ARG A 102 12.43 14.09 -10.88
C ARG A 102 11.23 14.25 -9.94
N ALA A 103 10.11 13.61 -10.26
CA ALA A 103 8.94 13.59 -9.38
C ALA A 103 9.26 12.92 -8.04
N ALA A 104 9.96 11.78 -8.03
CA ALA A 104 10.38 11.11 -6.80
C ALA A 104 11.34 11.97 -5.97
N LEU A 105 12.26 12.71 -6.61
CA LEU A 105 13.15 13.65 -5.92
C LEU A 105 12.37 14.82 -5.28
N LEU A 106 11.39 15.36 -5.99
CA LEU A 106 10.52 16.42 -5.44
C LEU A 106 9.67 15.90 -4.28
N CYS A 107 9.06 14.72 -4.42
CA CYS A 107 8.32 14.08 -3.33
C CYS A 107 9.22 13.78 -2.12
N ALA A 108 10.41 13.23 -2.34
CA ALA A 108 11.37 12.97 -1.26
C ALA A 108 11.82 14.26 -0.58
N GLY A 109 12.04 15.33 -1.34
CA GLY A 109 12.36 16.66 -0.82
C GLY A 109 11.22 17.24 0.02
N LEU A 110 9.97 17.13 -0.43
CA LEU A 110 8.79 17.56 0.34
C LEU A 110 8.65 16.77 1.63
N VAL A 111 8.80 15.44 1.58
CA VAL A 111 8.78 14.58 2.77
C VAL A 111 9.87 15.00 3.75
N ALA A 112 11.11 15.20 3.28
CA ALA A 112 12.21 15.65 4.12
C ALA A 112 11.96 17.03 4.73
N LEU A 113 11.38 17.96 3.95
CA LEU A 113 11.01 19.30 4.41
C LEU A 113 9.91 19.24 5.48
N SER A 114 8.86 18.44 5.26
CA SER A 114 7.82 18.17 6.25
C SER A 114 8.44 17.60 7.52
N PHE A 115 9.35 16.62 7.41
CA PHE A 115 10.05 16.07 8.56
C PHE A 115 10.90 17.11 9.31
N ALA A 116 11.58 18.00 8.58
CA ALA A 116 12.35 19.09 9.19
C ALA A 116 11.43 20.10 9.92
N LEU A 117 10.25 20.38 9.36
CA LEU A 117 9.25 21.30 9.92
C LEU A 117 8.53 20.72 11.14
N LEU A 118 8.18 19.42 11.15
CA LEU A 118 7.53 18.77 12.29
C LEU A 118 8.44 18.66 13.52
N GLY A 119 9.75 18.81 13.33
CA GLY A 119 10.73 18.76 14.40
C GLY A 119 10.95 17.34 14.94
N TRP A 120 12.18 17.06 15.36
CA TRP A 120 12.60 15.78 15.94
C TRP A 120 11.74 15.34 17.14
N GLN A 121 11.11 16.28 17.84
CA GLN A 121 10.33 16.03 19.05
C GLN A 121 8.96 15.38 18.79
N ALA A 122 8.41 15.45 17.56
CA ALA A 122 7.14 14.77 17.22
C ALA A 122 7.33 13.28 16.86
N TRP A 123 8.58 12.83 16.64
CA TRP A 123 8.87 11.47 16.20
C TRP A 123 8.62 10.41 17.27
N ASP A 124 8.87 10.73 18.55
CA ASP A 124 8.74 9.75 19.62
C ASP A 124 7.30 9.31 19.86
N ALA A 125 6.32 10.20 19.63
CA ALA A 125 4.90 9.87 19.74
C ALA A 125 4.40 9.03 18.54
N MET A 126 4.91 9.29 17.33
CA MET A 126 4.46 8.63 16.11
C MET A 126 5.07 7.22 15.93
N PHE A 127 6.30 7.00 16.40
CA PHE A 127 6.98 5.69 16.36
C PHE A 127 6.81 4.86 17.64
N ALA A 128 6.12 5.35 18.67
CA ALA A 128 5.76 4.57 19.85
C ALA A 128 5.11 3.20 19.51
N PRO A 129 4.10 3.11 18.62
CA PRO A 129 3.52 1.81 18.24
C PRO A 129 4.51 0.94 17.46
N LEU A 130 5.37 1.53 16.63
CA LEU A 130 6.37 0.79 15.86
C LEU A 130 7.48 0.20 16.73
N ARG A 131 7.89 0.92 17.80
CA ARG A 131 8.83 0.41 18.81
C ARG A 131 8.22 -0.73 19.63
N ALA A 132 6.93 -0.67 19.93
CA ALA A 132 6.23 -1.77 20.61
C ALA A 132 6.26 -3.05 19.74
N VAL A 133 5.98 -2.94 18.44
CA VAL A 133 6.08 -4.07 17.50
C VAL A 133 7.53 -4.54 17.34
N ALA A 134 8.50 -3.64 17.24
CA ALA A 134 9.91 -3.98 17.16
C ALA A 134 10.39 -4.74 18.41
N GLY A 135 9.89 -4.37 19.59
CA GLY A 135 10.13 -5.11 20.84
C GLY A 135 9.61 -6.54 20.79
N VAL A 136 8.40 -6.76 20.26
CA VAL A 136 7.83 -8.11 20.09
C VAL A 136 8.61 -8.94 19.08
N VAL A 137 9.07 -8.34 17.98
CA VAL A 137 9.91 -9.04 16.98
C VAL A 137 11.27 -9.39 17.58
N ALA A 138 11.87 -8.47 18.35
CA ALA A 138 13.14 -8.71 19.02
C ALA A 138 13.04 -9.84 20.05
N THR A 139 11.96 -9.93 20.84
CA THR A 139 11.78 -11.04 21.80
C THR A 139 11.53 -12.38 21.10
N LEU A 140 10.79 -12.39 19.99
CA LEU A 140 10.64 -13.59 19.16
C LEU A 140 11.98 -14.05 18.57
N PHE A 141 12.80 -13.10 18.11
CA PHE A 141 14.12 -13.39 17.58
C PHE A 141 15.08 -13.90 18.66
N ASP A 142 15.01 -13.33 19.86
CA ASP A 142 15.80 -13.77 21.01
C ASP A 142 15.46 -15.21 21.41
N MET A 143 14.17 -15.56 21.48
CA MET A 143 13.73 -16.95 21.71
C MET A 143 14.15 -17.90 20.56
N ALA A 144 14.07 -17.45 19.31
CA ALA A 144 14.54 -18.23 18.17
C ALA A 144 16.07 -18.44 18.21
N ALA A 145 16.82 -17.42 18.58
CA ALA A 145 18.28 -17.49 18.71
C ALA A 145 18.69 -18.44 19.85
N HIS A 146 17.99 -18.39 20.99
CA HIS A 146 18.27 -19.27 22.12
C HIS A 146 18.00 -20.75 21.79
N THR A 147 16.88 -21.05 21.13
CA THR A 147 16.52 -22.42 20.73
C THR A 147 17.48 -22.97 19.66
N VAL A 148 17.88 -22.14 18.70
CA VAL A 148 18.89 -22.51 17.70
C VAL A 148 20.25 -22.73 18.37
N GLY A 149 20.64 -21.89 19.32
CA GLY A 149 21.87 -22.04 20.09
C GLY A 149 21.95 -23.35 20.86
N GLU A 150 20.86 -23.73 21.55
CA GLU A 150 20.78 -25.00 22.27
C GLU A 150 20.82 -26.22 21.33
N ALA A 151 20.15 -26.14 20.17
CA ALA A 151 20.19 -27.19 19.15
C ALA A 151 21.61 -27.37 18.59
N PHE A 152 22.34 -26.27 18.31
CA PHE A 152 23.72 -26.33 17.84
C PHE A 152 24.67 -26.89 18.90
N ALA A 153 24.48 -26.58 20.17
CA ALA A 153 25.28 -27.17 21.25
C ALA A 153 25.10 -28.69 21.32
N GLY A 154 23.85 -29.18 21.20
CA GLY A 154 23.55 -30.61 21.13
C GLY A 154 24.19 -31.30 19.92
N ILE A 155 24.09 -30.67 18.74
CA ILE A 155 24.72 -31.18 17.51
C ILE A 155 26.25 -31.21 17.64
N ALA A 156 26.86 -30.17 18.21
CA ALA A 156 28.31 -30.09 18.38
C ALA A 156 28.84 -31.16 19.35
N LEU A 157 28.11 -31.43 20.44
CA LEU A 157 28.46 -32.54 21.34
C LEU A 157 28.36 -33.89 20.64
N MET A 158 27.31 -34.13 19.85
CA MET A 158 27.18 -35.36 19.06
C MET A 158 28.29 -35.49 18.01
N LEU A 159 28.62 -34.41 17.29
CA LEU A 159 29.72 -34.39 16.33
C LEU A 159 31.06 -34.67 17.01
N ARG A 160 31.28 -34.14 18.22
CA ARG A 160 32.50 -34.37 18.99
C ARG A 160 32.62 -35.81 19.47
N VAL A 161 31.51 -36.42 19.90
CA VAL A 161 31.47 -37.84 20.30
C VAL A 161 31.71 -38.76 19.09
N LEU A 162 31.05 -38.49 17.96
CA LEU A 162 31.27 -39.22 16.69
C LEU A 162 32.70 -39.04 16.16
N GLY A 163 33.23 -37.82 16.20
CA GLY A 163 34.60 -37.50 15.79
C GLY A 163 35.66 -38.12 16.69
N GLY A 164 35.40 -38.21 18.00
CA GLY A 164 36.28 -38.91 18.94
C GLY A 164 36.35 -40.41 18.68
N GLN A 165 35.25 -41.05 18.25
CA GLN A 165 35.26 -42.47 17.87
C GLN A 165 35.98 -42.71 16.53
N MET A 166 35.89 -41.77 15.59
CA MET A 166 36.58 -41.84 14.29
C MET A 166 38.11 -41.87 14.39
N LEU A 167 38.68 -41.22 15.41
CA LEU A 167 40.13 -41.15 15.59
C LEU A 167 40.72 -42.38 16.30
N ASN A 168 39.91 -43.16 17.03
CA ASN A 168 40.41 -44.23 17.89
C ASN A 168 40.20 -45.66 17.34
N GLU A 169 39.21 -45.94 16.49
CA GLU A 169 38.92 -47.31 16.02
C GLU A 169 38.37 -47.35 14.57
N PRO A 170 39.20 -47.57 13.53
CA PRO A 170 38.74 -47.79 12.17
C PRO A 170 38.21 -49.23 11.98
N GLY A 171 37.08 -49.56 12.62
CA GLY A 171 36.38 -50.85 12.46
C GLY A 171 35.21 -50.74 11.47
N ALA A 172 34.98 -51.76 10.63
CA ALA A 172 33.89 -51.81 9.64
C ALA A 172 32.47 -51.62 10.24
N LEU A 173 32.32 -51.81 11.54
CA LEU A 173 31.08 -51.60 12.30
C LEU A 173 30.77 -50.11 12.55
N SER A 174 31.77 -49.22 12.52
CA SER A 174 31.52 -47.78 12.63
C SER A 174 30.94 -47.22 11.34
N ALA A 175 31.41 -47.69 10.17
CA ALA A 175 30.88 -47.26 8.88
C ALA A 175 29.37 -47.59 8.71
N SER A 176 28.92 -48.74 9.24
CA SER A 176 27.51 -49.16 9.12
C SER A 176 26.57 -48.27 9.94
N THR A 177 26.97 -47.80 11.12
CA THR A 177 26.14 -46.89 11.93
C THR A 177 25.95 -45.53 11.24
N TYR A 178 26.98 -45.00 10.56
CA TYR A 178 26.85 -43.77 9.76
C TYR A 178 25.94 -43.94 8.55
N ILE A 179 26.01 -45.09 7.85
CA ILE A 179 25.11 -45.37 6.73
C ILE A 179 23.66 -45.47 7.20
N ILE A 180 23.41 -46.14 8.34
CA ILE A 180 22.07 -46.24 8.93
C ILE A 180 21.55 -44.86 9.35
N LEU A 181 22.40 -44.03 9.97
CA LEU A 181 22.04 -42.66 10.37
C LEU A 181 21.70 -41.79 9.14
N ALA A 182 22.55 -41.81 8.11
CA ALA A 182 22.33 -41.06 6.88
C ALA A 182 21.04 -41.51 6.17
N LEU A 183 20.78 -42.81 6.13
CA LEU A 183 19.54 -43.38 5.57
C LEU A 183 18.30 -42.92 6.36
N ALA A 184 18.37 -42.93 7.70
CA ALA A 184 17.28 -42.47 8.56
C ALA A 184 16.97 -40.98 8.34
N VAL A 185 18.00 -40.14 8.22
CA VAL A 185 17.85 -38.70 7.93
C VAL A 185 17.20 -38.47 6.56
N VAL A 186 17.65 -39.19 5.53
CA VAL A 186 17.07 -39.09 4.17
C VAL A 186 15.60 -39.53 4.18
N LEU A 187 15.26 -40.62 4.87
CA LEU A 187 13.88 -41.08 5.02
C LEU A 187 12.99 -40.03 5.69
N LEU A 188 13.48 -39.40 6.76
CA LEU A 188 12.75 -38.39 7.50
C LEU A 188 12.47 -37.14 6.66
N PHE A 189 13.46 -36.65 5.89
CA PHE A 189 13.26 -35.55 4.95
C PHE A 189 12.26 -35.89 3.85
N ARG A 190 12.29 -37.12 3.32
CA ARG A 190 11.27 -37.56 2.34
C ARG A 190 9.88 -37.59 2.94
N LEU A 191 9.76 -38.02 4.20
CA LEU A 191 8.48 -38.11 4.88
C LEU A 191 7.88 -36.72 5.11
N ILE A 192 8.68 -35.76 5.58
CA ILE A 192 8.29 -34.35 5.71
C ILE A 192 7.88 -33.76 4.35
N GLY A 193 8.68 -33.99 3.31
CA GLY A 193 8.37 -33.52 1.96
C GLY A 193 7.09 -34.12 1.38
N SER A 194 6.79 -35.39 1.71
CA SER A 194 5.55 -36.05 1.30
C SER A 194 4.33 -35.56 2.09
N TYR A 195 4.51 -35.29 3.39
CA TYR A 195 3.45 -34.82 4.28
C TYR A 195 3.03 -33.39 3.92
N HIS A 196 3.99 -32.56 3.50
CA HIS A 196 3.69 -31.21 3.02
C HIS A 196 3.00 -31.18 1.64
N ARG A 197 3.01 -32.30 0.91
CA ARG A 197 2.41 -32.47 -0.41
C ARG A 197 1.07 -33.17 -0.41
N THR A 198 0.47 -33.51 0.73
CA THR A 198 -0.94 -33.94 0.75
C THR A 198 -1.84 -32.71 0.71
N PRO A 199 -2.42 -32.33 -0.46
CA PRO A 199 -3.38 -31.25 -0.53
C PRO A 199 -4.59 -31.61 0.33
N ARG A 200 -5.00 -30.68 1.19
CA ARG A 200 -6.27 -30.76 1.92
C ARG A 200 -7.39 -30.89 0.89
N LEU A 201 -8.01 -32.07 0.82
CA LEU A 201 -9.22 -32.30 0.04
C LEU A 201 -10.32 -31.33 0.53
N PRO A 202 -10.96 -30.57 -0.36
CA PRO A 202 -12.11 -29.75 0.01
C PRO A 202 -13.30 -30.66 0.32
N HIS A 203 -13.81 -30.56 1.55
CA HIS A 203 -15.16 -31.00 1.93
C HIS A 203 -16.13 -29.83 1.78
#